data_AF-A0AAU4NMK1-F1
#
_entry.id   AF-A0AAU4NMK1-F1
#
_cell.length_a   1.000
_cell.length_b   1.000
_cell.length_c   1.000
_cell.angle_alpha   90.00
_cell.angle_beta   90.00
_cell.angle_gamma   90.00
#
_symmetry.space_group_name_H-M   'P 1'
#
loop_
_entity.id
_entity.type
_entity.pdbx_description
1 polymer ?
#
loop_
_entity_poly.entity_id
_entity_poly.type
_entity_poly.pdbx_seq_one_letter_code
_entity_poly.pdbx_strand_id
1 'polypeptide(L)'
;MTVSLAHEVVAGPAGAGTVVLLGSLGSDRSMWAPQVGPLSAVATVVTADHRGHGGSPAPAGPYTIADLASDVLALLDTLDVASAHFVGLSLGGAVFQWIAIHRPERVASLTLLCTAAQFGDPTNWTARADDVRRHGIGAIASSVVERWFTPALAQRDARLVERSLDMIRAVDDEGYAACCEALARWDARPDLDRISARTLIIAGDHDPATPPSVMSLLAASIRRATMNVIGPAAHIASIEQAGIVTDLLLTHIGIALSRTLATSVGTTVRRSVLGDDHVDRSIAATTSFTEPFQDFITRTAWGDIWSRPGLSHHTRRLLTIGILTAVGNEHELDMHIRAALRAGIDPDELAEVFLHTAVYAGVPNSNRAFALAKTAIDEAQ
;
A
#
# COMPACT_ATOMS: atom_id res chain seq x y z
N MET A 1 16.44 -12.56 24.52
CA MET A 1 17.09 -11.22 24.55
C MET A 1 16.52 -10.44 23.38
N THR A 2 16.07 -9.21 23.60
CA THR A 2 15.56 -8.34 22.53
C THR A 2 16.71 -7.62 21.82
N VAL A 3 16.52 -7.26 20.56
CA VAL A 3 17.43 -6.39 19.80
C VAL A 3 16.75 -5.09 19.43
N SER A 4 17.54 -4.03 19.25
CA SER A 4 17.03 -2.75 18.74
C SER A 4 16.80 -2.86 17.23
N LEU A 5 15.55 -2.96 16.81
CA LEU A 5 15.21 -3.02 15.39
C LEU A 5 15.52 -1.69 14.70
N ALA A 6 16.12 -1.77 13.51
CA ALA A 6 16.15 -0.64 12.61
C ALA A 6 14.73 -0.33 12.16
N HIS A 7 14.34 0.93 12.31
CA HIS A 7 12.98 1.39 12.05
C HIS A 7 12.98 2.82 11.54
N GLU A 8 11.88 3.20 10.92
CA GLU A 8 11.58 4.56 10.51
C GLU A 8 10.21 4.95 11.05
N VAL A 9 10.10 6.18 11.56
CA VAL A 9 8.84 6.73 12.04
C VAL A 9 8.46 7.91 11.16
N VAL A 10 7.33 7.79 10.48
CA VAL A 10 6.70 8.90 9.76
C VAL A 10 5.52 9.39 10.60
N ALA A 11 5.69 10.58 11.18
CA ALA A 11 4.70 11.17 12.06
C ALA A 11 3.37 11.42 11.32
N GLY A 12 2.27 10.96 11.90
CA GLY A 12 0.93 11.26 11.44
C GLY A 12 0.33 12.50 12.11
N PRO A 13 -0.97 12.76 11.91
CA PRO A 13 -1.68 13.84 12.59
C PRO A 13 -1.58 13.73 14.12
N ALA A 14 -1.60 14.87 14.82
CA ALA A 14 -1.58 14.88 16.28
C ALA A 14 -2.74 14.07 16.87
N GLY A 15 -2.44 13.19 17.83
CA GLY A 15 -3.42 12.30 18.46
C GLY A 15 -3.87 11.11 17.60
N ALA A 16 -3.29 10.92 16.41
CA ALA A 16 -3.56 9.74 15.59
C ALA A 16 -2.97 8.47 16.22
N GLY A 17 -3.60 7.32 15.92
CA GLY A 17 -3.07 6.02 16.31
C GLY A 17 -1.74 5.70 15.61
N THR A 18 -1.06 4.65 16.07
CA THR A 18 0.17 4.15 15.44
C THR A 18 -0.10 2.91 14.61
N VAL A 19 0.47 2.85 13.41
CA VAL A 19 0.46 1.67 12.53
C VAL A 19 1.88 1.12 12.45
N VAL A 20 2.07 -0.16 12.75
CA VAL A 20 3.36 -0.85 12.62
C VAL A 20 3.30 -1.78 11.41
N LEU A 21 4.22 -1.57 10.48
CA LEU A 21 4.38 -2.36 9.26
C LEU A 21 5.60 -3.27 9.39
N LEU A 22 5.40 -4.58 9.22
CA LEU A 22 6.45 -5.58 9.37
C LEU A 22 6.45 -6.58 8.22
N GLY A 23 7.60 -6.68 7.55
CA GLY A 23 7.75 -7.30 6.24
C GLY A 23 7.82 -8.83 6.21
N SER A 24 8.05 -9.34 5.00
CA SER A 24 8.29 -10.74 4.71
C SER A 24 9.69 -11.19 5.14
N LEU A 25 9.93 -12.50 5.12
CA LEU A 25 11.28 -13.06 5.17
C LEU A 25 12.04 -12.66 3.91
N GLY A 26 13.26 -12.16 4.08
CA GLY A 26 14.11 -11.70 2.98
C GLY A 26 13.87 -10.26 2.53
N SER A 27 12.86 -9.57 3.10
CA SER A 27 12.59 -8.17 2.79
C SER A 27 13.06 -7.22 3.89
N ASP A 28 13.34 -5.98 3.52
CA ASP A 28 13.50 -4.86 4.44
C ASP A 28 12.26 -3.95 4.44
N ARG A 29 12.28 -2.93 5.30
CA ARG A 29 11.20 -1.97 5.53
C ARG A 29 10.83 -1.16 4.30
N SER A 30 11.72 -1.06 3.29
CA SER A 30 11.44 -0.31 2.06
C SER A 30 10.34 -0.97 1.23
N MET A 31 10.03 -2.25 1.45
CA MET A 31 8.89 -2.93 0.80
C MET A 31 7.54 -2.24 1.05
N TRP A 32 7.45 -1.46 2.14
CA TRP A 32 6.25 -0.74 2.55
C TRP A 32 6.15 0.68 1.99
N ALA A 33 7.11 1.12 1.17
CA ALA A 33 7.10 2.45 0.57
C ALA A 33 5.75 2.85 -0.07
N PRO A 34 5.02 1.96 -0.79
CA PRO A 34 3.72 2.31 -1.35
C PRO A 34 2.62 2.62 -0.32
N GLN A 35 2.75 2.10 0.91
CA GLN A 35 1.76 2.27 1.98
C GLN A 35 2.10 3.42 2.94
N VAL A 36 3.38 3.78 3.11
CA VAL A 36 3.82 4.79 4.09
C VAL A 36 3.13 6.15 3.88
N GLY A 37 3.14 6.67 2.65
CA GLY A 37 2.53 7.98 2.34
C GLY A 37 1.03 8.02 2.67
N PRO A 38 0.20 7.12 2.10
CA PRO A 38 -1.23 7.10 2.38
C PRO A 38 -1.58 6.83 3.86
N LEU A 39 -0.87 5.95 4.55
CA LEU A 39 -1.14 5.64 5.96
C LEU A 39 -0.70 6.78 6.89
N SER A 40 0.41 7.45 6.58
CA SER A 40 0.90 8.58 7.39
C SER A 40 -0.04 9.79 7.39
N ALA A 41 -0.92 9.88 6.39
CA ALA A 41 -1.98 10.89 6.36
C ALA A 41 -3.03 10.71 7.47
N VAL A 42 -3.14 9.51 8.08
CA VAL A 42 -4.15 9.20 9.11
C VAL A 42 -3.60 8.66 10.42
N ALA A 43 -2.36 8.20 10.43
CA ALA A 43 -1.73 7.52 11.57
C ALA A 43 -0.23 7.78 11.60
N THR A 44 0.40 7.68 12.76
CA THR A 44 1.87 7.58 12.80
C THR A 44 2.27 6.22 12.26
N VAL A 45 3.14 6.18 11.26
CA VAL A 45 3.58 4.93 10.63
C VAL A 45 4.97 4.59 11.13
N VAL A 46 5.11 3.37 11.66
CA VAL A 46 6.40 2.77 12.03
C VAL A 46 6.66 1.62 11.08
N THR A 47 7.71 1.71 10.27
CA THR A 47 8.23 0.58 9.49
C THR A 47 9.46 0.03 10.21
N ALA A 48 9.62 -1.28 10.24
CA ALA A 48 10.76 -1.91 10.92
C ALA A 48 11.32 -3.08 10.12
N ASP A 49 12.63 -3.28 10.24
CA ASP A 49 13.32 -4.48 9.75
C ASP A 49 13.31 -5.54 10.85
N HIS A 50 12.98 -6.79 10.51
CA HIS A 50 13.16 -7.92 11.43
C HIS A 50 14.61 -8.04 11.88
N ARG A 51 14.86 -8.64 13.05
CA ARG A 51 16.22 -9.12 13.38
C ARG A 51 16.77 -9.94 12.20
N GLY A 52 18.05 -9.75 11.90
CA GLY A 52 18.71 -10.40 10.76
C GLY A 52 18.38 -9.82 9.38
N HIS A 53 17.59 -8.74 9.28
CA HIS A 53 17.17 -8.14 8.01
C HIS A 53 17.51 -6.65 7.95
N GLY A 54 17.69 -6.13 6.74
CA GLY A 54 17.87 -4.69 6.51
C GLY A 54 18.94 -4.08 7.41
N GLY A 55 18.58 -3.03 8.15
CA GLY A 55 19.48 -2.38 9.10
C GLY A 55 19.52 -2.98 10.50
N SER A 56 18.72 -4.02 10.78
CA SER A 56 18.60 -4.60 12.13
C SER A 56 19.75 -5.58 12.44
N PRO A 57 20.17 -5.70 13.71
CA PRO A 57 21.19 -6.67 14.10
C PRO A 57 20.81 -8.12 13.79
N ALA A 58 21.81 -8.93 13.46
CA ALA A 58 21.71 -10.38 13.25
C ALA A 58 22.39 -11.15 14.40
N PRO A 59 21.81 -11.24 15.61
CA PRO A 59 22.38 -12.05 16.68
C PRO A 59 22.42 -13.54 16.30
N ALA A 60 23.29 -14.34 16.93
CA ALA A 60 23.31 -15.77 16.68
C ALA A 60 21.94 -16.43 16.96
N GLY A 61 21.51 -17.32 16.07
CA GLY A 61 20.29 -18.11 16.22
C GLY A 61 20.40 -19.25 17.25
N PRO A 62 19.38 -20.12 17.34
CA PRO A 62 18.13 -20.07 16.57
C PRO A 62 17.18 -18.98 17.09
N TYR A 63 16.28 -18.49 16.23
CA TYR A 63 15.21 -17.58 16.64
C TYR A 63 13.89 -18.33 16.83
N THR A 64 12.98 -17.71 17.58
CA THR A 64 11.56 -18.09 17.64
C THR A 64 10.68 -16.90 17.22
N ILE A 65 9.45 -17.15 16.77
CA ILE A 65 8.48 -16.07 16.52
C ILE A 65 8.24 -15.23 17.78
N ALA A 66 8.36 -15.82 18.97
CA ALA A 66 8.29 -15.09 20.24
C ALA A 66 9.45 -14.10 20.43
N ASP A 67 10.67 -14.43 19.99
CA ASP A 67 11.81 -13.51 20.01
C ASP A 67 11.57 -12.32 19.09
N LEU A 68 11.14 -12.58 17.84
CA LEU A 68 10.82 -11.53 16.87
C LEU A 68 9.68 -10.63 17.38
N ALA A 69 8.64 -11.21 17.97
CA ALA A 69 7.54 -10.46 18.58
C ALA A 69 8.00 -9.62 19.78
N SER A 70 8.92 -10.16 20.59
CA SER A 70 9.48 -9.43 21.73
C SER A 70 10.27 -8.20 21.28
N ASP A 71 10.94 -8.24 20.13
CA ASP A 71 11.63 -7.07 19.57
C ASP A 71 10.66 -5.97 19.17
N VAL A 72 9.55 -6.34 18.51
CA VAL A 72 8.50 -5.36 18.15
C VAL A 72 7.90 -4.74 19.41
N LEU A 73 7.64 -5.53 20.44
CA LEU A 73 7.11 -5.01 21.71
C LEU A 73 8.11 -4.06 22.39
N ALA A 74 9.41 -4.39 22.38
CA ALA A 74 10.46 -3.52 22.90
C ALA A 74 10.60 -2.23 22.07
N LEU A 75 10.41 -2.29 20.75
CA LEU A 75 10.33 -1.12 19.88
C LEU A 75 9.16 -0.23 20.27
N LEU A 76 7.97 -0.79 20.47
CA LEU A 76 6.81 -0.02 20.93
C LEU A 76 7.06 0.64 22.29
N ASP A 77 7.67 -0.08 23.23
CA ASP A 77 8.00 0.46 24.55
C ASP A 77 9.02 1.60 24.45
N THR A 78 10.00 1.50 23.53
CA THR A 78 10.99 2.56 23.26
C THR A 78 10.35 3.81 22.65
N LEU A 79 9.31 3.63 21.84
CA LEU A 79 8.55 4.71 21.19
C LEU A 79 7.39 5.25 22.07
N ASP A 80 7.24 4.74 23.30
CA ASP A 80 6.13 5.06 24.21
C ASP A 80 4.73 4.81 23.58
N VAL A 81 4.61 3.74 22.79
CA VAL A 81 3.37 3.34 22.12
C VAL A 81 2.68 2.23 22.89
N ALA A 82 1.58 2.58 23.58
CA ALA A 82 0.80 1.62 24.37
C ALA A 82 0.14 0.52 23.51
N SER A 83 -0.43 0.87 22.35
CA SER A 83 -1.05 -0.09 21.42
C SER A 83 -0.98 0.41 19.99
N ALA A 84 -0.94 -0.50 19.02
CA ALA A 84 -0.84 -0.16 17.59
C ALA A 84 -1.76 -0.99 16.71
N HIS A 85 -2.01 -0.48 15.50
CA HIS A 85 -2.55 -1.25 14.38
C HIS A 85 -1.40 -2.02 13.73
N PHE A 86 -1.49 -3.34 13.72
CA PHE A 86 -0.41 -4.20 13.23
C PHE A 86 -0.71 -4.69 11.82
N VAL A 87 0.20 -4.45 10.86
CA VAL A 87 0.09 -4.92 9.48
C VAL A 87 1.32 -5.75 9.13
N GLY A 88 1.14 -7.07 9.10
CA GLY A 88 2.22 -8.02 8.92
C GLY A 88 2.08 -8.78 7.61
N LEU A 89 3.15 -8.81 6.81
CA LEU A 89 3.22 -9.64 5.60
C LEU A 89 4.04 -10.90 5.88
N SER A 90 3.51 -12.09 5.56
CA SER A 90 4.24 -13.37 5.67
C SER A 90 4.83 -13.59 7.07
N LEU A 91 6.16 -13.58 7.23
CA LEU A 91 6.84 -13.63 8.53
C LEU A 91 6.34 -12.56 9.51
N GLY A 92 6.16 -11.31 9.06
CA GLY A 92 5.57 -10.25 9.89
C GLY A 92 4.15 -10.58 10.34
N GLY A 93 3.37 -11.27 9.52
CA GLY A 93 2.05 -11.78 9.88
C GLY A 93 2.11 -12.85 10.97
N ALA A 94 3.11 -13.74 10.97
CA ALA A 94 3.33 -14.72 12.02
C ALA A 94 3.68 -14.06 13.36
N VAL A 95 4.58 -13.07 13.31
CA VAL A 95 4.97 -12.25 14.46
C VAL A 95 3.75 -11.56 15.07
N PHE A 96 2.88 -10.95 14.26
CA PHE A 96 1.71 -10.25 14.77
C PHE A 96 0.58 -11.18 15.21
N GLN A 97 0.47 -12.39 14.65
CA GLN A 97 -0.38 -13.44 15.25
C GLN A 97 0.09 -13.76 16.68
N TRP A 98 1.40 -13.94 16.90
CA TRP A 98 1.93 -14.20 18.24
C TRP A 98 1.59 -13.07 19.22
N ILE A 99 1.80 -11.81 18.82
CA ILE A 99 1.46 -10.64 19.65
C ILE A 99 -0.04 -10.63 19.96
N ALA A 100 -0.90 -10.85 18.96
CA ALA A 100 -2.34 -10.82 19.15
C ALA A 100 -2.88 -11.95 20.06
N ILE A 101 -2.19 -13.10 20.11
CA ILE A 101 -2.53 -14.23 20.98
C ILE A 101 -2.07 -13.98 22.43
N HIS A 102 -0.87 -13.41 22.60
CA HIS A 102 -0.20 -13.35 23.91
C HIS A 102 -0.31 -12.00 24.59
N ARG A 103 -0.44 -10.91 23.82
CA ARG A 103 -0.47 -9.52 24.26
C ARG A 103 -1.61 -8.74 23.58
N PRO A 104 -2.88 -9.23 23.67
CA PRO A 104 -4.01 -8.63 22.97
C PRO A 104 -4.24 -7.16 23.34
N GLU A 105 -3.81 -6.72 24.53
CA GLU A 105 -3.89 -5.32 24.97
C GLU A 105 -3.03 -4.37 24.13
N ARG A 106 -2.02 -4.89 23.42
CA ARG A 106 -1.14 -4.10 22.53
C ARG A 106 -1.72 -3.93 21.13
N VAL A 107 -2.81 -4.64 20.79
CA VAL A 107 -3.32 -4.75 19.42
C VAL A 107 -4.63 -3.98 19.24
N ALA A 108 -4.55 -2.81 18.59
CA ALA A 108 -5.74 -2.02 18.24
C ALA A 108 -6.53 -2.66 17.08
N SER A 109 -5.83 -3.11 16.04
CA SER A 109 -6.35 -3.96 14.97
C SER A 109 -5.22 -4.77 14.34
N LEU A 110 -5.57 -5.81 13.57
CA LEU A 110 -4.62 -6.75 13.00
C LEU A 110 -4.88 -6.96 11.50
N THR A 111 -3.88 -6.76 10.66
CA THR A 111 -3.88 -7.17 9.27
C THR A 111 -2.87 -8.29 9.04
N LEU A 112 -3.34 -9.41 8.48
CA LEU A 112 -2.58 -10.59 8.10
C LEU A 112 -2.54 -10.68 6.56
N LEU A 113 -1.43 -10.27 5.96
CA LEU A 113 -1.23 -10.20 4.51
C LEU A 113 -0.31 -11.35 4.07
N CYS A 114 -0.73 -12.17 3.09
CA CYS A 114 0.08 -13.24 2.50
C CYS A 114 0.91 -14.04 3.54
N THR A 115 0.21 -14.60 4.54
CA THR A 115 0.81 -15.24 5.73
C THR A 115 0.05 -16.52 6.08
N ALA A 116 0.50 -17.26 7.09
CA ALA A 116 -0.16 -18.48 7.55
C ALA A 116 -0.04 -18.66 9.07
N ALA A 117 -0.93 -19.49 9.62
CA ALA A 117 -0.81 -19.99 10.99
C ALA A 117 0.28 -21.08 11.14
N GLN A 118 0.64 -21.72 10.03
CA GLN A 118 1.77 -22.65 9.90
C GLN A 118 2.24 -22.60 8.45
N PHE A 119 3.55 -22.59 8.21
CA PHE A 119 4.11 -22.46 6.87
C PHE A 119 4.56 -23.81 6.31
N GLY A 120 3.67 -24.52 5.62
CA GLY A 120 4.01 -25.78 4.94
C GLY A 120 4.71 -26.81 5.84
N ASP A 121 5.58 -27.63 5.26
CA ASP A 121 6.37 -28.62 5.99
C ASP A 121 7.58 -27.97 6.71
N PRO A 122 7.72 -28.11 8.04
CA PRO A 122 8.87 -27.61 8.80
C PRO A 122 10.24 -28.02 8.24
N THR A 123 10.35 -29.23 7.67
CA THR A 123 11.62 -29.77 7.16
C THR A 123 12.16 -28.97 5.97
N ASN A 124 11.27 -28.37 5.17
CA ASN A 124 11.66 -27.50 4.05
C ASN A 124 12.31 -26.21 4.55
N TRP A 125 11.87 -25.68 5.69
CA TRP A 125 12.44 -24.48 6.29
C TRP A 125 13.80 -24.73 6.93
N THR A 126 13.97 -25.86 7.63
CA THR A 126 15.28 -26.24 8.17
C THR A 126 16.27 -26.54 7.04
N ALA A 127 15.85 -27.23 5.98
CA ALA A 127 16.70 -27.47 4.82
C ALA A 127 17.11 -26.17 4.13
N ARG A 128 16.19 -25.20 4.03
CA ARG A 128 16.49 -23.86 3.49
C ARG A 128 17.47 -23.09 4.37
N ALA A 129 17.36 -23.18 5.69
CA ALA A 129 18.32 -22.57 6.62
C ALA A 129 19.73 -23.14 6.42
N ASP A 130 19.84 -24.47 6.33
CA ASP A 130 21.13 -25.16 6.09
C ASP A 130 21.72 -24.84 4.71
N ASP A 131 20.87 -24.64 3.70
CA ASP A 131 21.31 -24.24 2.36
C ASP A 131 21.88 -22.81 2.36
N VAL A 132 21.17 -21.86 2.99
CA VAL A 132 21.63 -20.47 3.12
C VAL A 132 22.93 -20.38 3.92
N ARG A 133 23.07 -21.10 5.03
CA ARG A 133 24.33 -21.13 5.79
C ARG A 133 25.51 -21.67 5.00
N ARG A 134 25.26 -22.59 4.05
CA ARG A 134 26.32 -23.21 3.23
C ARG A 134 26.68 -22.41 1.99
N HIS A 135 25.68 -21.81 1.34
CA HIS A 135 25.82 -21.24 0.00
C HIS A 135 25.55 -19.73 -0.07
N GLY A 136 25.11 -19.13 1.03
CA GLY A 136 24.70 -17.74 1.14
C GLY A 136 23.29 -17.49 0.58
N ILE A 137 22.63 -16.44 1.06
CA ILE A 137 21.27 -16.07 0.68
C ILE A 137 21.17 -15.72 -0.82
N GLY A 138 22.27 -15.21 -1.40
CA GLY A 138 22.37 -14.90 -2.81
C GLY A 138 22.11 -16.09 -3.73
N ALA A 139 22.41 -17.33 -3.29
CA ALA A 139 22.20 -18.54 -4.06
C ALA A 139 20.71 -18.86 -4.28
N ILE A 140 19.84 -18.47 -3.35
CA ILE A 140 18.40 -18.73 -3.44
C ILE A 140 17.59 -17.50 -3.85
N ALA A 141 18.20 -16.31 -3.93
CA ALA A 141 17.52 -15.04 -4.15
C ALA A 141 16.53 -15.06 -5.33
N SER A 142 16.93 -15.57 -6.50
CA SER A 142 16.06 -15.67 -7.68
C SER A 142 14.80 -16.50 -7.40
N SER A 143 14.95 -17.68 -6.79
CA SER A 143 13.83 -18.54 -6.44
C SER A 143 12.88 -17.92 -5.39
N VAL A 144 13.38 -16.96 -4.60
CA VAL A 144 12.54 -16.21 -3.66
C VAL A 144 11.72 -15.16 -4.41
N VAL A 145 12.37 -14.35 -5.24
CA VAL A 145 11.70 -13.28 -6.02
C VAL A 145 10.69 -13.86 -7.02
N GLU A 146 10.95 -15.03 -7.60
CA GLU A 146 9.99 -15.74 -8.47
C GLU A 146 8.66 -16.05 -7.78
N ARG A 147 8.66 -16.20 -6.45
CA ARG A 147 7.42 -16.39 -5.66
C ARG A 147 6.79 -15.08 -5.22
N TRP A 148 7.53 -13.98 -5.25
CA TRP A 148 7.08 -12.68 -4.75
C TRP A 148 6.08 -12.00 -5.68
N PHE A 149 6.21 -12.19 -6.99
CA PHE A 149 5.41 -11.48 -8.00
C PHE A 149 4.84 -12.44 -9.03
N THR A 150 3.70 -12.09 -9.64
CA THR A 150 3.21 -12.85 -10.80
C THR A 150 4.20 -12.75 -11.97
N PRO A 151 4.24 -13.76 -12.87
CA PRO A 151 5.06 -13.69 -14.09
C PRO A 151 4.77 -12.44 -14.93
N ALA A 152 3.50 -11.99 -14.96
CA ALA A 152 3.10 -10.81 -15.70
C ALA A 152 3.73 -9.51 -15.14
N LEU A 153 3.73 -9.33 -13.82
CA LEU A 153 4.41 -8.18 -13.19
C LEU A 153 5.94 -8.28 -13.37
N ALA A 154 6.52 -9.45 -13.14
CA ALA A 154 7.96 -9.66 -13.25
C ALA A 154 8.49 -9.36 -14.66
N GLN A 155 7.73 -9.71 -15.71
CA GLN A 155 8.06 -9.37 -17.10
C GLN A 155 7.88 -7.88 -17.40
N ARG A 156 6.90 -7.22 -16.77
CA ARG A 156 6.59 -5.80 -16.98
C ARG A 156 7.58 -4.85 -16.29
N ASP A 157 8.09 -5.22 -15.12
CA ASP A 157 8.94 -4.35 -14.30
C ASP A 157 10.23 -5.05 -13.86
N ALA A 158 11.18 -5.15 -14.80
CA ALA A 158 12.50 -5.74 -14.53
C ALA A 158 13.27 -4.99 -13.42
N ARG A 159 13.05 -3.68 -13.26
CA ARG A 159 13.72 -2.88 -12.21
C ARG A 159 13.19 -3.23 -10.82
N LEU A 160 11.90 -3.49 -10.68
CA LEU A 160 11.34 -4.00 -9.43
C LEU A 160 11.94 -5.36 -9.06
N VAL A 161 12.07 -6.26 -10.04
CA VAL A 161 12.69 -7.58 -9.85
C VAL A 161 14.15 -7.41 -9.40
N GLU A 162 14.93 -6.58 -10.10
CA GLU A 162 16.33 -6.32 -9.76
C GLU A 162 16.49 -5.75 -8.34
N ARG A 163 15.71 -4.72 -7.98
CA ARG A 163 15.71 -4.18 -6.61
C ARG A 163 15.33 -5.22 -5.56
N SER A 164 14.41 -6.12 -5.88
CA SER A 164 14.00 -7.19 -4.96
C SER A 164 15.08 -8.25 -4.79
N LEU A 165 15.84 -8.56 -5.85
CA LEU A 165 17.00 -9.43 -5.77
C LEU A 165 18.08 -8.81 -4.89
N ASP A 166 18.37 -7.53 -5.08
CA ASP A 166 19.38 -6.81 -4.29
C ASP A 166 18.97 -6.71 -2.82
N MET A 167 17.69 -6.46 -2.54
CA MET A 167 17.13 -6.51 -1.18
C MET A 167 17.40 -7.85 -0.50
N ILE A 168 17.12 -8.97 -1.17
CA ILE A 168 17.34 -10.30 -0.59
C ILE A 168 18.83 -10.61 -0.42
N ARG A 169 19.66 -10.22 -1.38
CA ARG A 169 21.12 -10.42 -1.33
C ARG A 169 21.80 -9.62 -0.22
N ALA A 170 21.17 -8.55 0.25
CA ALA A 170 21.68 -7.72 1.34
C ALA A 170 21.32 -8.27 2.74
N VAL A 171 20.48 -9.31 2.83
CA VAL A 171 20.10 -9.92 4.11
C VAL A 171 21.28 -10.73 4.68
N ASP A 172 21.45 -10.71 6.00
CA ASP A 172 22.45 -11.54 6.66
C ASP A 172 22.11 -13.03 6.54
N ASP A 173 23.09 -13.84 6.16
CA ASP A 173 22.89 -15.29 5.93
C ASP A 173 22.39 -16.01 7.19
N GLU A 174 22.99 -15.73 8.35
CA GLU A 174 22.59 -16.36 9.62
C GLU A 174 21.25 -15.81 10.10
N GLY A 175 21.03 -14.51 9.99
CA GLY A 175 19.76 -13.87 10.29
C GLY A 175 18.59 -14.46 9.49
N TYR A 176 18.79 -14.66 8.19
CA TYR A 176 17.82 -15.32 7.32
C TYR A 176 17.58 -16.78 7.72
N ALA A 177 18.65 -17.54 7.96
CA ALA A 177 18.58 -18.94 8.36
C ALA A 177 17.86 -19.13 9.70
N ALA A 178 18.16 -18.29 10.69
CA ALA A 178 17.51 -18.31 12.00
C ALA A 178 16.02 -17.92 11.93
N CYS A 179 15.62 -17.01 11.03
CA CYS A 179 14.22 -16.73 10.74
C CYS A 179 13.51 -17.91 10.03
N CYS A 180 14.21 -18.66 9.16
CA CYS A 180 13.67 -19.91 8.62
C CYS A 180 13.39 -20.94 9.72
N GLU A 181 14.29 -21.10 10.68
CA GLU A 181 14.10 -21.99 11.84
C GLU A 181 12.93 -21.54 12.74
N ALA A 182 12.73 -20.23 12.88
CA ALA A 182 11.57 -19.68 13.58
C ALA A 182 10.25 -20.07 12.88
N LEU A 183 10.19 -19.97 11.56
CA LEU A 183 9.02 -20.39 10.76
C LEU A 183 8.80 -21.90 10.82
N ALA A 184 9.87 -22.71 10.81
CA ALA A 184 9.77 -24.17 10.94
C ALA A 184 9.05 -24.60 12.23
N ARG A 185 9.22 -23.83 13.31
CA ARG A 185 8.65 -24.10 14.64
C ARG A 185 7.29 -23.41 14.87
N TRP A 186 6.85 -22.57 13.93
CA TRP A 186 5.63 -21.78 14.12
C TRP A 186 4.36 -22.61 13.83
N ASP A 187 3.50 -22.71 14.83
CA ASP A 187 2.15 -23.25 14.69
C ASP A 187 1.18 -22.49 15.60
N ALA A 188 0.43 -21.56 15.02
CA ALA A 188 -0.58 -20.76 15.71
C ALA A 188 -1.96 -21.42 15.74
N ARG A 189 -2.17 -22.50 14.98
CA ARG A 189 -3.50 -23.07 14.72
C ARG A 189 -4.28 -23.40 16.00
N PRO A 190 -3.66 -23.93 17.08
CA PRO A 190 -4.37 -24.21 18.33
C PRO A 190 -4.86 -22.97 19.08
N ASP A 191 -4.33 -21.78 18.77
CA ASP A 191 -4.51 -20.56 19.56
C ASP A 191 -5.22 -19.42 18.79
N LEU A 192 -5.62 -19.64 17.53
CA LEU A 192 -6.19 -18.58 16.68
C LEU A 192 -7.49 -17.97 17.24
N ASP A 193 -8.27 -18.74 18.01
CA ASP A 193 -9.53 -18.31 18.63
C ASP A 193 -9.32 -17.28 19.77
N ARG A 194 -8.10 -17.21 20.30
CA ARG A 194 -7.65 -16.24 21.30
C ARG A 194 -7.44 -14.84 20.72
N ILE A 195 -7.30 -14.69 19.40
CA ILE A 195 -7.18 -13.39 18.74
C ILE A 195 -8.52 -12.65 18.85
N SER A 196 -8.56 -11.61 19.69
CA SER A 196 -9.75 -10.80 19.96
C SER A 196 -9.86 -9.52 19.11
N ALA A 197 -8.74 -9.09 18.52
CA ALA A 197 -8.67 -7.89 17.68
C ALA A 197 -9.55 -8.05 16.43
N ARG A 198 -10.04 -6.94 15.88
CA ARG A 198 -10.62 -6.96 14.53
C ARG A 198 -9.50 -7.33 13.57
N THR A 199 -9.73 -8.32 12.71
CA THR A 199 -8.70 -8.84 11.81
C THR A 199 -9.09 -8.69 10.35
N LEU A 200 -8.20 -8.12 9.54
CA LEU A 200 -8.28 -8.16 8.09
C LEU A 200 -7.26 -9.17 7.57
N ILE A 201 -7.71 -10.03 6.67
CA ILE A 201 -6.88 -11.03 6.00
C ILE A 201 -6.86 -10.67 4.51
N ILE A 202 -5.68 -10.58 3.93
CA ILE A 202 -5.50 -10.32 2.49
C ILE A 202 -4.62 -11.42 1.91
N ALA A 203 -5.12 -12.09 0.87
CA ALA A 203 -4.38 -13.11 0.12
C ALA A 203 -4.21 -12.69 -1.34
N GLY A 204 -3.04 -12.94 -1.92
CA GLY A 204 -2.85 -12.90 -3.37
C GLY A 204 -3.45 -14.15 -4.03
N ASP A 205 -4.21 -13.99 -5.11
CA ASP A 205 -4.85 -15.10 -5.83
C ASP A 205 -3.85 -16.08 -6.48
N HIS A 206 -2.64 -15.61 -6.77
CA HIS A 206 -1.54 -16.40 -7.34
C HIS A 206 -0.41 -16.67 -6.33
N ASP A 207 -0.61 -16.44 -5.03
CA ASP A 207 0.43 -16.65 -4.01
C ASP A 207 0.80 -18.15 -3.91
N PRO A 208 2.02 -18.56 -4.29
CA PRO A 208 2.43 -19.96 -4.23
C PRO A 208 2.93 -20.37 -2.84
N ALA A 209 3.27 -19.41 -1.96
CA ALA A 209 3.82 -19.66 -0.64
C ALA A 209 2.73 -19.77 0.42
N THR A 210 1.74 -18.88 0.37
CA THR A 210 0.58 -18.87 1.26
C THR A 210 -0.71 -18.66 0.47
N PRO A 211 -1.13 -19.67 -0.33
CA PRO A 211 -2.28 -19.52 -1.21
C PRO A 211 -3.57 -19.23 -0.42
N PRO A 212 -4.62 -18.68 -1.06
CA PRO A 212 -5.89 -18.38 -0.40
C PRO A 212 -6.49 -19.55 0.38
N SER A 213 -6.30 -20.79 -0.10
CA SER A 213 -6.72 -22.00 0.61
C SER A 213 -6.06 -22.15 1.98
N VAL A 214 -4.77 -21.83 2.12
CA VAL A 214 -4.05 -21.81 3.39
C VAL A 214 -4.54 -20.67 4.29
N MET A 215 -4.74 -19.48 3.73
CA MET A 215 -5.20 -18.31 4.49
C MET A 215 -6.65 -18.43 4.96
N SER A 216 -7.48 -19.25 4.30
CA SER A 216 -8.87 -19.50 4.69
C SER A 216 -9.00 -20.07 6.11
N LEU A 217 -7.98 -20.81 6.59
CA LEU A 217 -7.93 -21.29 7.97
C LEU A 217 -7.91 -20.15 8.99
N LEU A 218 -7.15 -19.08 8.71
CA LEU A 218 -7.11 -17.90 9.57
C LEU A 218 -8.49 -17.25 9.65
N ALA A 219 -9.16 -17.11 8.49
CA ALA A 219 -10.49 -16.49 8.40
C ALA A 219 -11.56 -17.31 9.13
N ALA A 220 -11.48 -18.63 9.05
CA ALA A 220 -12.42 -19.53 9.72
C ALA A 220 -12.20 -19.60 11.24
N SER A 221 -10.96 -19.42 11.71
CA SER A 221 -10.59 -19.62 13.12
C SER A 221 -10.63 -18.34 13.95
N ILE A 222 -10.42 -17.17 13.34
CA ILE A 222 -10.41 -15.88 14.03
C ILE A 222 -11.82 -15.28 14.01
N ARG A 223 -12.45 -15.12 15.19
CA ARG A 223 -13.86 -14.72 15.32
C ARG A 223 -14.27 -13.42 14.62
N ARG A 224 -13.35 -12.45 14.52
CA ARG A 224 -13.60 -11.11 13.95
C ARG A 224 -12.77 -10.85 12.71
N ALA A 225 -12.55 -11.89 11.91
CA ALA A 225 -11.80 -11.80 10.66
C ALA A 225 -12.70 -11.51 9.45
N THR A 226 -12.21 -10.67 8.54
CA THR A 226 -12.70 -10.57 7.16
C THR A 226 -11.56 -10.91 6.22
N MET A 227 -11.84 -11.68 5.17
CA MET A 227 -10.83 -12.10 4.20
C MET A 227 -11.13 -11.53 2.82
N ASN A 228 -10.09 -10.99 2.18
CA ASN A 228 -10.11 -10.51 0.81
C ASN A 228 -9.05 -11.27 0.00
N VAL A 229 -9.47 -11.90 -1.09
CA VAL A 229 -8.56 -12.44 -2.10
C VAL A 229 -8.46 -11.40 -3.20
N ILE A 230 -7.24 -10.92 -3.47
CA ILE A 230 -6.99 -9.86 -4.44
C ILE A 230 -6.16 -10.40 -5.60
N GLY A 231 -6.43 -9.89 -6.79
CA GLY A 231 -5.83 -10.38 -8.02
C GLY A 231 -5.76 -9.32 -9.11
N PRO A 232 -4.77 -9.42 -10.03
CA PRO A 232 -3.69 -10.41 -10.02
C PRO A 232 -2.60 -10.09 -8.99
N ALA A 233 -2.29 -11.01 -8.06
CA ALA A 233 -1.23 -10.83 -7.05
C ALA A 233 -0.62 -12.17 -6.57
N ALA A 234 0.70 -12.20 -6.43
CA ALA A 234 1.44 -13.29 -5.78
C ALA A 234 1.73 -12.97 -4.30
N HIS A 235 2.91 -13.36 -3.79
CA HIS A 235 3.19 -13.31 -2.35
C HIS A 235 3.42 -11.90 -1.79
N ILE A 236 4.01 -10.97 -2.55
CA ILE A 236 4.22 -9.57 -2.11
C ILE A 236 3.11 -8.68 -2.66
N ALA A 237 1.87 -9.01 -2.28
CA ALA A 237 0.68 -8.33 -2.76
C ALA A 237 0.62 -6.84 -2.34
N SER A 238 1.35 -6.44 -1.28
CA SER A 238 1.50 -5.03 -0.88
C SER A 238 2.16 -4.16 -1.96
N ILE A 239 3.01 -4.75 -2.80
CA ILE A 239 3.64 -4.04 -3.92
C ILE A 239 2.83 -4.27 -5.20
N GLU A 240 2.49 -5.52 -5.50
CA GLU A 240 1.86 -5.88 -6.77
C GLU A 240 0.45 -5.29 -6.93
N GLN A 241 -0.31 -5.19 -5.83
CA GLN A 241 -1.63 -4.58 -5.77
C GLN A 241 -1.67 -3.46 -4.72
N ALA A 242 -0.64 -2.60 -4.73
CA ALA A 242 -0.45 -1.56 -3.73
C ALA A 242 -1.68 -0.69 -3.47
N GLY A 243 -2.39 -0.26 -4.53
CA GLY A 243 -3.60 0.55 -4.38
C GLY A 243 -4.72 -0.17 -3.62
N ILE A 244 -5.00 -1.43 -3.98
CA ILE A 244 -6.05 -2.25 -3.34
C ILE A 244 -5.66 -2.55 -1.89
N VAL A 245 -4.41 -2.94 -1.64
CA VAL A 245 -3.93 -3.21 -0.28
C VAL A 245 -4.04 -1.96 0.59
N THR A 246 -3.59 -0.80 0.10
CA THR A 246 -3.68 0.47 0.82
C THR A 246 -5.13 0.83 1.17
N ASP A 247 -6.07 0.69 0.23
CA ASP A 247 -7.49 0.98 0.48
C ASP A 247 -8.10 0.06 1.54
N LEU A 248 -7.79 -1.24 1.47
CA LEU A 248 -8.22 -2.21 2.49
C LEU A 248 -7.61 -1.90 3.85
N LEU A 249 -6.34 -1.48 3.91
CA LEU A 249 -5.67 -1.07 5.14
C LEU A 249 -6.30 0.18 5.75
N LEU A 250 -6.54 1.22 4.95
CA LEU A 250 -7.17 2.46 5.42
C LEU A 250 -8.58 2.20 5.95
N THR A 251 -9.37 1.42 5.21
CA THR A 251 -10.71 0.99 5.62
C THR A 251 -10.65 0.19 6.92
N HIS A 252 -9.69 -0.73 7.04
CA HIS A 252 -9.57 -1.57 8.21
C HIS A 252 -9.00 -0.85 9.43
N ILE A 253 -8.09 0.11 9.27
CA ILE A 253 -7.51 0.85 10.39
C ILE A 253 -8.54 1.85 10.93
N GLY A 254 -9.39 2.40 10.07
CA GLY A 254 -10.71 2.91 10.45
C GLY A 254 -10.69 3.93 11.60
N ILE A 255 -9.64 4.75 11.68
CA ILE A 255 -9.73 6.07 12.29
C ILE A 255 -10.80 6.79 11.47
N ALA A 256 -11.88 7.24 12.11
CA ALA A 256 -13.00 7.89 11.42
C ALA A 256 -12.47 8.88 10.38
N LEU A 257 -12.96 8.80 9.13
CA LEU A 257 -12.60 9.74 8.06
C LEU A 257 -12.82 11.16 8.58
N SER A 258 -11.77 11.77 9.12
CA SER A 258 -11.80 13.15 9.56
C SER A 258 -11.94 13.99 8.31
N ARG A 259 -12.72 15.06 8.41
CA ARG A 259 -12.84 16.13 7.39
C ARG A 259 -11.48 16.44 6.76
N THR A 260 -10.43 16.46 7.57
CA THR A 260 -9.03 16.72 7.18
C THR A 260 -8.45 15.69 6.19
N LEU A 261 -8.78 14.40 6.29
CA LEU A 261 -8.25 13.38 5.38
C LEU A 261 -8.93 13.46 4.01
N ALA A 262 -10.25 13.63 3.97
CA ALA A 262 -10.95 13.87 2.72
C ALA A 262 -10.40 15.15 2.04
N THR A 263 -10.01 16.16 2.83
CA THR A 263 -9.40 17.39 2.30
C THR A 263 -7.99 17.11 1.81
N SER A 264 -7.18 16.31 2.50
CA SER A 264 -5.81 15.94 2.07
C SER A 264 -5.79 15.08 0.81
N VAL A 265 -6.55 13.97 0.78
CA VAL A 265 -6.71 13.14 -0.43
C VAL A 265 -7.26 13.98 -1.56
N GLY A 266 -8.25 14.81 -1.26
CA GLY A 266 -8.81 15.76 -2.20
C GLY A 266 -7.78 16.74 -2.75
N THR A 267 -6.92 17.31 -1.91
CA THR A 267 -5.84 18.21 -2.34
C THR A 267 -4.86 17.47 -3.24
N THR A 268 -4.43 16.26 -2.89
CA THR A 268 -3.51 15.46 -3.71
C THR A 268 -4.10 15.13 -5.09
N VAL A 269 -5.34 14.64 -5.12
CA VAL A 269 -6.02 14.32 -6.38
C VAL A 269 -6.24 15.59 -7.19
N ARG A 270 -6.72 16.68 -6.57
CA ARG A 270 -6.92 17.99 -7.22
C ARG A 270 -5.63 18.52 -7.84
N ARG A 271 -4.49 18.40 -7.15
CA ARG A 271 -3.17 18.79 -7.65
C ARG A 271 -2.73 17.92 -8.81
N SER A 272 -2.90 16.61 -8.72
CA SER A 272 -2.60 15.70 -9.83
C SER A 272 -3.46 15.98 -11.07
N VAL A 273 -4.69 16.44 -10.88
CA VAL A 273 -5.62 16.72 -11.98
C VAL A 273 -5.40 18.08 -12.58
N LEU A 274 -5.31 19.14 -11.76
CA LEU A 274 -5.30 20.55 -12.20
C LEU A 274 -3.91 21.19 -12.22
N GLY A 275 -2.91 20.59 -11.57
CA GLY A 275 -1.55 21.10 -11.42
C GLY A 275 -1.38 21.99 -10.18
N ASP A 276 -0.16 21.98 -9.62
CA ASP A 276 0.16 22.68 -8.37
C ASP A 276 -0.05 24.19 -8.44
N ASP A 277 0.45 24.86 -9.48
CA ASP A 277 0.31 26.32 -9.66
C ASP A 277 -1.16 26.79 -9.67
N HIS A 278 -2.06 25.95 -10.20
CA HIS A 278 -3.49 26.25 -10.18
C HIS A 278 -4.05 26.12 -8.77
N VAL A 279 -3.73 25.03 -8.08
CA VAL A 279 -4.21 24.77 -6.73
C VAL A 279 -3.67 25.80 -5.74
N ASP A 280 -2.40 26.18 -5.85
CA ASP A 280 -1.76 27.19 -5.00
C ASP A 280 -2.42 28.57 -5.17
N ARG A 281 -2.67 28.99 -6.42
CA ARG A 281 -3.43 30.24 -6.68
C ARG A 281 -4.84 30.16 -6.11
N SER A 282 -5.53 29.03 -6.24
CA SER A 282 -6.86 28.84 -5.68
C SER A 282 -6.87 28.89 -4.15
N ILE A 283 -5.86 28.33 -3.49
CA ILE A 283 -5.71 28.38 -2.03
C ILE A 283 -5.41 29.81 -1.58
N ALA A 284 -4.47 30.49 -2.22
CA ALA A 284 -4.11 31.88 -1.91
C ALA A 284 -5.27 32.86 -2.10
N ALA A 285 -6.18 32.59 -3.04
CA ALA A 285 -7.39 33.37 -3.26
C ALA A 285 -8.57 32.99 -2.33
N THR A 286 -8.39 32.00 -1.43
CA THR A 286 -9.44 31.57 -0.51
C THR A 286 -9.70 32.64 0.55
N THR A 287 -10.98 32.96 0.75
CA THR A 287 -11.46 33.90 1.75
C THR A 287 -12.33 33.15 2.75
N SER A 288 -12.64 33.75 3.90
CA SER A 288 -13.60 33.16 4.86
C SER A 288 -14.97 32.86 4.25
N PHE A 289 -15.37 33.60 3.20
CA PHE A 289 -16.60 33.35 2.46
C PHE A 289 -16.51 32.12 1.53
N THR A 290 -15.37 31.92 0.88
CA THR A 290 -15.18 30.83 -0.11
C THR A 290 -14.58 29.55 0.50
N GLU A 291 -14.03 29.62 1.70
CA GLU A 291 -13.43 28.49 2.42
C GLU A 291 -14.36 27.28 2.55
N PRO A 292 -15.65 27.41 2.95
CA PRO A 292 -16.52 26.24 3.06
C PRO A 292 -16.74 25.52 1.72
N PHE A 293 -16.78 26.27 0.62
CA PHE A 293 -16.93 25.71 -0.72
C PHE A 293 -15.62 25.07 -1.21
N GLN A 294 -14.47 25.67 -0.94
CA GLN A 294 -13.16 25.09 -1.25
C GLN A 294 -12.93 23.79 -0.47
N ASP A 295 -13.31 23.74 0.81
CA ASP A 295 -13.30 22.50 1.60
C ASP A 295 -14.25 21.45 1.01
N PHE A 296 -15.51 21.84 0.74
CA PHE A 296 -16.51 20.93 0.17
C PHE A 296 -16.05 20.29 -1.14
N ILE A 297 -15.59 21.09 -2.10
CA ILE A 297 -15.19 20.58 -3.42
C ILE A 297 -13.92 19.74 -3.33
N THR A 298 -12.96 20.13 -2.48
CA THR A 298 -11.74 19.36 -2.19
C THR A 298 -12.13 17.96 -1.69
N ARG A 299 -13.01 17.87 -0.71
CA ARG A 299 -13.42 16.58 -0.14
C ARG A 299 -14.27 15.73 -1.06
N THR A 300 -15.25 16.32 -1.73
CA THR A 300 -16.28 15.54 -2.44
C THR A 300 -15.90 15.24 -3.87
N ALA A 301 -15.46 16.24 -4.64
CA ALA A 301 -15.05 16.00 -6.02
C ALA A 301 -13.75 15.20 -6.05
N TRP A 302 -12.74 15.64 -5.31
CA TRP A 302 -11.40 15.10 -5.42
C TRP A 302 -11.11 13.98 -4.42
N GLY A 303 -11.58 14.14 -3.17
CA GLY A 303 -11.37 13.16 -2.09
C GLY A 303 -12.24 11.90 -2.19
N ASP A 304 -13.38 11.97 -2.89
CA ASP A 304 -14.31 10.85 -3.09
C ASP A 304 -14.48 10.51 -4.57
N ILE A 305 -15.15 11.35 -5.38
CA ILE A 305 -15.56 10.92 -6.73
C ILE A 305 -14.38 10.59 -7.64
N TRP A 306 -13.35 11.43 -7.70
CA TRP A 306 -12.17 11.22 -8.53
C TRP A 306 -11.21 10.15 -7.98
N SER A 307 -11.22 9.89 -6.67
CA SER A 307 -10.36 8.88 -6.03
C SER A 307 -10.90 7.44 -6.16
N ARG A 308 -12.19 7.28 -6.48
CA ARG A 308 -12.82 5.96 -6.64
C ARG A 308 -12.21 5.14 -7.81
N PRO A 309 -11.93 3.84 -7.61
CA PRO A 309 -11.19 3.01 -8.56
C PRO A 309 -12.00 2.57 -9.79
N GLY A 310 -13.33 2.76 -9.79
CA GLY A 310 -14.21 2.23 -10.85
C GLY A 310 -13.95 2.81 -12.25
N LEU A 311 -13.31 3.97 -12.36
CA LEU A 311 -12.85 4.55 -13.63
C LEU A 311 -11.44 5.11 -13.45
N SER A 312 -10.58 4.85 -14.43
CA SER A 312 -9.22 5.40 -14.44
C SER A 312 -9.23 6.93 -14.49
N HIS A 313 -8.16 7.57 -14.00
CA HIS A 313 -8.00 9.03 -14.12
C HIS A 313 -7.98 9.49 -15.58
N HIS A 314 -7.42 8.67 -16.49
CA HIS A 314 -7.46 8.91 -17.93
C HIS A 314 -8.91 9.03 -18.43
N THR A 315 -9.73 8.00 -18.17
CA THR A 315 -11.14 7.98 -18.57
C THR A 315 -11.93 9.14 -17.96
N ARG A 316 -11.70 9.45 -16.68
CA ARG A 316 -12.38 10.58 -15.99
C ARG A 316 -12.04 11.93 -16.59
N ARG A 317 -10.80 12.14 -17.05
CA ARG A 317 -10.40 13.38 -17.76
C ARG A 317 -11.18 13.53 -19.06
N LEU A 318 -11.23 12.49 -19.89
CA LEU A 318 -11.96 12.51 -21.16
C LEU A 318 -13.47 12.77 -20.94
N LEU A 319 -14.08 12.09 -19.96
CA LEU A 319 -15.48 12.32 -19.60
C LEU A 319 -15.74 13.75 -19.13
N THR A 320 -14.86 14.28 -18.26
CA THR A 320 -15.00 15.64 -17.74
C THR A 320 -14.89 16.68 -18.86
N ILE A 321 -13.91 16.52 -19.76
CA ILE A 321 -13.73 17.38 -20.94
C ILE A 321 -14.95 17.28 -21.86
N GLY A 322 -15.47 16.09 -22.11
CA GLY A 322 -16.68 15.89 -22.91
C GLY A 322 -17.90 16.58 -22.30
N ILE A 323 -18.10 16.45 -20.98
CA ILE A 323 -19.20 17.10 -20.25
C ILE A 323 -19.06 18.62 -20.30
N LEU A 324 -17.87 19.16 -19.99
CA LEU A 324 -17.61 20.61 -20.01
C LEU A 324 -17.77 21.22 -21.40
N THR A 325 -17.36 20.48 -22.44
CA THR A 325 -17.63 20.83 -23.84
C THR A 325 -19.13 20.85 -24.09
N ALA A 326 -19.86 19.80 -23.68
CA ALA A 326 -21.29 19.71 -23.92
C ALA A 326 -22.09 20.84 -23.25
N VAL A 327 -21.72 21.25 -22.03
CA VAL A 327 -22.42 22.33 -21.31
C VAL A 327 -21.89 23.74 -21.64
N GLY A 328 -20.84 23.85 -22.46
CA GLY A 328 -20.29 25.14 -22.91
C GLY A 328 -19.56 25.95 -21.83
N ASN A 329 -19.02 25.30 -20.79
CA ASN A 329 -18.31 26.00 -19.72
C ASN A 329 -16.83 26.20 -20.07
N GLU A 330 -16.55 27.21 -20.89
CA GLU A 330 -15.24 27.43 -21.52
C GLU A 330 -14.08 27.63 -20.54
N HIS A 331 -14.32 28.32 -19.42
CA HIS A 331 -13.27 28.59 -18.44
C HIS A 331 -12.76 27.31 -17.77
N GLU A 332 -13.68 26.45 -17.33
CA GLU A 332 -13.35 25.15 -16.76
C GLU A 332 -12.80 24.20 -17.83
N LEU A 333 -13.34 24.25 -19.05
CA LEU A 333 -12.90 23.42 -20.16
C LEU A 333 -11.44 23.67 -20.53
N ASP A 334 -11.03 24.94 -20.71
CA ASP A 334 -9.64 25.31 -21.03
C ASP A 334 -8.67 24.79 -19.97
N MET A 335 -9.00 25.01 -18.69
CA MET A 335 -8.23 24.50 -17.56
C MET A 335 -8.06 22.98 -17.62
N HIS A 336 -9.14 22.23 -17.84
CA HIS A 336 -9.11 20.77 -17.87
C HIS A 336 -8.39 20.19 -19.09
N ILE A 337 -8.48 20.84 -20.26
CA ILE A 337 -7.71 20.48 -21.46
C ILE A 337 -6.22 20.61 -21.19
N ARG A 338 -5.78 21.77 -20.70
CA ARG A 338 -4.37 22.03 -20.37
C ARG A 338 -3.84 21.04 -19.34
N ALA A 339 -4.65 20.69 -18.36
CA ALA A 339 -4.27 19.74 -17.33
C ALA A 339 -4.25 18.28 -17.83
N ALA A 340 -5.10 17.92 -18.80
CA ALA A 340 -5.06 16.63 -19.49
C ALA A 340 -3.78 16.47 -20.34
N LEU A 341 -3.41 17.49 -21.11
CA LEU A 341 -2.17 17.50 -21.91
C LEU A 341 -0.92 17.35 -21.02
N ARG A 342 -0.85 18.10 -19.91
CA ARG A 342 0.23 17.94 -18.91
C ARG A 342 0.30 16.53 -18.33
N ALA A 343 -0.84 15.85 -18.21
CA ALA A 343 -0.92 14.49 -17.71
C ALA A 343 -0.64 13.42 -18.79
N GLY A 344 -0.25 13.83 -20.00
CA GLY A 344 0.12 12.93 -21.10
C GLY A 344 -1.05 12.34 -21.88
N ILE A 345 -2.25 12.95 -21.82
CA ILE A 345 -3.34 12.60 -22.75
C ILE A 345 -2.92 13.00 -24.16
N ASP A 346 -3.08 12.09 -25.11
CA ASP A 346 -2.77 12.35 -26.51
C ASP A 346 -3.73 13.41 -27.07
N PRO A 347 -3.24 14.48 -27.75
CA PRO A 347 -4.09 15.42 -28.48
C PRO A 347 -5.13 14.76 -29.39
N ASP A 348 -4.81 13.61 -29.99
CA ASP A 348 -5.74 12.87 -30.84
C ASP A 348 -6.91 12.28 -30.03
N GLU A 349 -6.69 11.86 -28.78
CA GLU A 349 -7.78 11.43 -27.89
C GLU A 349 -8.72 12.59 -27.53
N LEU A 350 -8.17 13.80 -27.35
CA LEU A 350 -9.00 15.00 -27.13
C LEU A 350 -9.84 15.32 -28.37
N ALA A 351 -9.24 15.20 -29.56
CA ALA A 351 -9.95 15.40 -30.82
C ALA A 351 -11.14 14.43 -30.96
N GLU A 352 -10.96 13.15 -30.63
CA GLU A 352 -12.05 12.15 -30.64
C GLU A 352 -13.17 12.52 -29.66
N VAL A 353 -12.85 13.01 -28.46
CA VAL A 353 -13.87 13.52 -27.51
C VAL A 353 -14.65 14.68 -28.13
N PHE A 354 -13.98 15.65 -28.74
CA PHE A 354 -14.63 16.82 -29.34
C PHE A 354 -15.48 16.47 -30.55
N LEU A 355 -15.02 15.54 -31.40
CA LEU A 355 -15.81 15.01 -32.51
C LEU A 355 -17.08 14.32 -32.01
N HIS A 356 -16.96 13.51 -30.96
CA HIS A 356 -18.11 12.86 -30.35
C HIS A 356 -19.10 13.87 -29.76
N THR A 357 -18.61 14.89 -29.04
CA THR A 357 -19.49 15.94 -28.50
C THR A 357 -20.15 16.79 -29.58
N ALA A 358 -19.54 16.94 -30.76
CA ALA A 358 -20.14 17.71 -31.86
C ALA A 358 -21.47 17.11 -32.33
N VAL A 359 -21.58 15.77 -32.29
CA VAL A 359 -22.79 15.03 -32.67
C VAL A 359 -23.93 15.24 -31.68
N TYR A 360 -23.62 15.21 -30.38
CA TYR A 360 -24.66 15.15 -29.33
C TYR A 360 -24.92 16.49 -28.62
N ALA A 361 -23.92 17.38 -28.58
CA ALA A 361 -24.00 18.67 -27.91
C ALA A 361 -23.78 19.86 -28.86
N GLY A 362 -23.55 19.59 -30.15
CA GLY A 362 -23.51 20.59 -31.21
C GLY A 362 -22.10 21.02 -31.63
N VAL A 363 -21.99 21.28 -32.94
CA VAL A 363 -20.75 21.75 -33.59
C VAL A 363 -20.19 23.03 -32.96
N PRO A 364 -20.99 24.06 -32.58
CA PRO A 364 -20.44 25.29 -32.00
C PRO A 364 -19.63 25.07 -30.71
N ASN A 365 -20.11 24.22 -29.81
CA ASN A 365 -19.42 23.90 -28.56
C ASN A 365 -18.09 23.18 -28.84
N SER A 366 -18.09 22.25 -29.80
CA SER A 366 -16.89 21.51 -30.17
C SER A 366 -15.88 22.39 -30.92
N ASN A 367 -16.33 23.32 -31.76
CA ASN A 367 -15.45 24.33 -32.37
C ASN A 367 -14.71 25.15 -31.32
N ARG A 368 -15.41 25.52 -30.23
CA ARG A 368 -14.81 26.24 -29.11
C ARG A 368 -13.78 25.37 -28.38
N ALA A 369 -14.10 24.10 -28.14
CA ALA A 369 -13.19 23.15 -27.52
C ALA A 369 -11.92 22.91 -28.36
N PHE A 370 -12.06 22.72 -29.68
CA PHE A 370 -10.94 22.63 -30.61
C PHE A 370 -10.08 23.89 -30.61
N ALA A 371 -10.68 25.08 -30.55
CA ALA A 371 -9.93 26.33 -30.48
C ALA A 371 -9.10 26.42 -29.18
N LEU A 372 -9.68 26.08 -28.04
CA LEU A 372 -8.98 26.04 -26.75
C LEU A 372 -7.86 25.00 -26.74
N ALA A 373 -8.14 23.79 -27.24
CA ALA A 373 -7.14 22.73 -27.31
C ALA A 373 -5.98 23.08 -28.22
N LYS A 374 -6.24 23.68 -29.39
CA LYS A 374 -5.19 24.16 -30.29
C LYS A 374 -4.26 25.15 -29.56
N THR A 375 -4.83 26.16 -28.91
CA THR A 375 -4.05 27.13 -28.12
C THR A 375 -3.22 26.42 -27.04
N ALA A 376 -3.79 25.47 -26.31
CA ALA A 376 -3.09 24.75 -25.25
C ALA A 376 -1.96 23.84 -25.78
N ILE A 377 -2.13 23.23 -26.96
CA ILE A 377 -1.12 22.40 -27.63
C ILE A 377 0.03 23.26 -28.14
N ASP A 378 -0.29 24.36 -28.82
CA ASP A 378 0.70 25.29 -29.38
C ASP A 378 1.61 25.89 -28.28
N GLU A 379 1.07 26.10 -27.06
CA GLU A 379 1.83 26.60 -25.90
C GLU A 379 2.68 25.53 -25.19
N ALA A 380 2.43 24.24 -25.44
CA ALA A 380 3.14 23.13 -24.81
C ALA A 380 4.32 22.59 -25.64
N GLN A 381 4.45 23.04 -26.89
CA GLN A 381 5.58 22.80 -27.81
C GLN A 381 6.64 23.88 -27.64
#